data_AF-A0A383A9Q7-F1
#
_entry.id   AF-A0A383A9Q7-F1
#
_cell.length_a   1.000
_cell.length_b   1.000
_cell.length_c   1.000
_cell.angle_alpha   90.00
_cell.angle_beta   90.00
_cell.angle_gamma   90.00
#
_symmetry.space_group_name_H-M   'P 1'
#
loop_
_entity.id
_entity.type
_entity.pdbx_description
1 polymer ?
#
loop_
_entity_poly.entity_id
_entity_poly.type
_entity_poly.pdbx_seq_one_letter_code
_entity_poly.pdbx_strand_id
1 'polypeptide(L)'
;KPKRKFYDYYAKYSSKAKTKHIMPAPLESKKYKEVLSIARKAHFSLGCKGITRSDFRYYNNKFFLLEINTQPGMTNLSLVPEIAAYKGIKFENLVEWMVKDADYAR
;
A
#
# COMPACT_ATOMS: atom_id res chain seq x y z
N LYS A 1 15.84 14.13 9.00
CA LYS A 1 14.66 13.92 9.89
C LYS A 1 13.44 14.56 9.23
N PRO A 2 12.31 13.84 9.05
CA PRO A 2 11.10 14.45 8.51
C PRO A 2 10.63 15.57 9.44
N LYS A 3 10.26 16.74 8.88
CA LYS A 3 9.89 17.95 9.66
C LYS A 3 8.46 17.91 10.22
N ARG A 4 7.63 16.94 9.81
CA ARG A 4 6.20 16.88 10.17
C ARG A 4 5.91 15.71 11.12
N LYS A 5 5.04 15.95 12.11
CA LYS A 5 4.61 14.95 13.11
C LYS A 5 3.62 13.91 12.55
N PHE A 6 2.92 14.21 11.46
CA PHE A 6 1.85 13.38 10.91
C PHE A 6 1.94 13.27 9.38
N TYR A 7 1.39 12.18 8.83
CA TYR A 7 1.28 11.94 7.39
C TYR A 7 0.05 12.62 6.81
N ASP A 8 0.13 13.95 6.74
CA ASP A 8 -0.94 14.83 6.27
C ASP A 8 -1.00 14.94 4.73
N TYR A 9 -1.98 15.68 4.20
CA TYR A 9 -2.18 15.88 2.76
C TYR A 9 -0.92 16.38 2.04
N TYR A 10 -0.19 17.33 2.64
CA TYR A 10 1.04 17.85 2.05
C TYR A 10 2.12 16.77 2.01
N ALA A 11 2.24 15.94 3.05
CA ALA A 11 3.14 14.79 3.06
C ALA A 11 2.84 13.75 1.98
N LYS A 12 1.57 13.63 1.55
CA LYS A 12 1.11 12.71 0.51
C LYS A 12 1.37 13.21 -0.92
N TYR A 13 1.17 14.50 -1.19
CA TYR A 13 1.08 15.00 -2.57
C TYR A 13 2.11 16.07 -2.95
N SER A 14 2.86 16.61 -1.99
CA SER A 14 3.90 17.60 -2.28
C SER A 14 5.25 16.94 -2.48
N SER A 15 5.85 17.12 -3.66
CA SER A 15 7.25 16.75 -3.92
C SER A 15 8.23 17.43 -2.95
N LYS A 16 7.84 18.56 -2.36
CA LYS A 16 8.63 19.32 -1.37
C LYS A 16 8.54 18.74 0.05
N ALA A 17 7.64 17.79 0.32
CA ALA A 17 7.46 17.22 1.66
C ALA A 17 8.60 16.33 2.15
N LYS A 18 9.48 15.88 1.23
CA LYS A 18 10.61 14.98 1.52
C LYS A 18 10.19 13.67 2.20
N THR A 19 8.95 13.22 1.97
CA THR A 19 8.51 11.87 2.33
C THR A 19 9.39 10.87 1.61
N LYS A 20 9.93 9.89 2.34
CA LYS A 20 10.70 8.79 1.77
C LYS A 20 9.95 7.49 2.02
N HIS A 21 9.57 6.82 0.95
CA HIS A 21 9.09 5.45 1.02
C HIS A 21 10.31 4.53 1.00
N ILE A 22 10.35 3.58 1.95
CA ILE A 22 11.45 2.63 2.09
C ILE A 22 10.87 1.26 1.77
N MET A 23 11.38 0.65 0.70
CA MET A 23 10.94 -0.65 0.22
C MET A 23 12.15 -1.57 0.00
N PRO A 24 12.19 -2.76 0.62
CA PRO A 24 11.19 -3.26 1.57
C PRO A 24 11.24 -2.45 2.88
N ALA A 25 10.15 -2.45 3.64
CA ALA A 25 10.14 -1.83 4.97
C ALA A 25 11.23 -2.50 5.84
N PRO A 26 12.01 -1.73 6.62
CA PRO A 26 13.12 -2.26 7.42
C PRO A 26 12.60 -3.02 8.64
N LEU A 27 12.12 -4.24 8.39
CA LEU A 27 11.51 -5.15 9.35
C LEU A 27 12.22 -6.50 9.27
N GLU A 28 12.25 -7.22 10.39
CA GLU A 28 12.64 -8.63 10.40
C GLU A 28 11.76 -9.44 9.44
N SER A 29 12.33 -10.45 8.78
CA SER A 29 11.62 -11.28 7.80
C SER A 29 10.31 -11.86 8.37
N LYS A 30 10.31 -12.27 9.65
CA LYS A 30 9.12 -12.78 10.34
C LYS A 30 8.02 -11.71 10.42
N LYS A 31 8.35 -10.48 10.81
CA LYS A 31 7.40 -9.37 10.91
C LYS A 31 6.92 -8.87 9.56
N TYR A 32 7.78 -8.89 8.56
CA TYR A 32 7.40 -8.58 7.20
C TYR A 32 6.37 -9.59 6.65
N LYS A 33 6.59 -10.90 6.88
CA LYS A 33 5.61 -11.94 6.52
C LYS A 33 4.30 -11.81 7.31
N GLU A 34 4.39 -11.48 8.60
CA GLU A 34 3.22 -11.26 9.47
C GLU A 34 2.30 -10.15 8.90
N VAL A 35 2.83 -8.96 8.60
CA VAL A 35 2.01 -7.85 8.11
C VAL A 35 1.40 -8.14 6.72
N LEU A 36 2.13 -8.83 5.84
CA LEU A 36 1.60 -9.27 4.55
C LEU A 36 0.44 -10.27 4.72
N SER A 37 0.55 -11.19 5.68
CA SER A 37 -0.53 -12.13 6.00
C SER A 37 -1.76 -11.42 6.57
N ILE A 38 -1.57 -10.40 7.42
CA ILE A 38 -2.69 -9.62 7.97
C ILE A 38 -3.38 -8.83 6.86
N ALA A 39 -2.62 -8.16 5.99
CA ALA A 39 -3.18 -7.41 4.85
C ALA A 39 -4.00 -8.32 3.93
N ARG A 40 -3.46 -9.50 3.59
CA ARG A 40 -4.17 -10.50 2.78
C ARG A 40 -5.46 -10.97 3.45
N LYS A 41 -5.42 -11.29 4.75
CA LYS A 41 -6.60 -11.73 5.50
C LYS A 41 -7.68 -10.65 5.49
N ALA A 42 -7.30 -9.40 5.79
CA ALA A 42 -8.25 -8.30 5.86
C ALA A 42 -8.91 -7.99 4.50
N HIS A 43 -8.16 -8.07 3.39
CA HIS A 43 -8.71 -7.97 2.04
C HIS A 43 -9.81 -9.01 1.78
N PHE A 44 -9.54 -10.29 2.05
CA PHE A 44 -10.51 -11.36 1.81
C PHE A 44 -11.68 -11.35 2.81
N SER A 45 -11.43 -11.02 4.08
CA SER A 45 -12.48 -10.91 5.10
C SER A 45 -13.53 -9.84 4.78
N LEU A 46 -13.15 -8.79 4.06
CA LEU A 46 -14.06 -7.72 3.63
C LEU A 46 -14.70 -8.00 2.26
N GLY A 47 -14.41 -9.15 1.63
CA GLY A 47 -14.90 -9.47 0.29
C GLY A 47 -14.35 -8.53 -0.80
N CYS A 48 -13.20 -7.89 -0.55
CA CYS A 48 -12.56 -7.05 -1.55
C CYS A 48 -12.13 -7.89 -2.76
N LYS A 49 -12.13 -7.24 -3.92
CA LYS A 49 -11.59 -7.73 -5.20
C LYS A 49 -10.56 -6.73 -5.73
N GLY A 50 -9.83 -7.10 -6.77
CA GLY A 50 -8.82 -6.25 -7.38
C GLY A 50 -7.76 -5.81 -6.38
N ILE A 51 -7.41 -4.53 -6.40
CA ILE A 51 -6.34 -3.97 -5.58
C ILE A 51 -6.87 -3.21 -4.38
N THR A 52 -6.24 -3.43 -3.23
CA THR A 52 -6.48 -2.62 -2.02
C THR A 52 -5.16 -2.22 -1.40
N ARG A 53 -5.07 -1.00 -0.84
CA ARG A 53 -3.94 -0.60 0.01
C ARG A 53 -4.34 -0.73 1.48
N SER A 54 -3.64 -1.57 2.22
CA SER A 54 -3.79 -1.70 3.67
C SER A 54 -2.72 -0.89 4.38
N ASP A 55 -3.15 0.07 5.20
CA ASP A 55 -2.23 0.96 5.93
C ASP A 55 -2.13 0.52 7.39
N PHE A 56 -0.91 0.39 7.89
CA PHE A 56 -0.63 -0.12 9.24
C PHE A 56 0.17 0.88 10.06
N ARG A 57 -0.08 0.87 11.37
CA ARG A 57 0.87 1.38 12.37
C ARG A 57 1.59 0.22 13.02
N TYR A 58 2.91 0.33 13.11
CA TYR A 58 3.74 -0.64 13.83
C TYR A 58 4.29 -0.01 15.12
N TYR A 59 3.97 -0.61 16.27
CA TYR A 59 4.38 -0.09 17.58
C TYR A 59 4.52 -1.25 18.58
N ASN A 60 5.57 -1.23 19.41
CA ASN A 60 5.87 -2.27 20.40
C ASN A 60 5.73 -3.70 19.86
N ASN A 61 6.35 -3.95 18.69
CA ASN A 61 6.37 -5.25 18.03
C ASN A 61 5.00 -5.78 17.56
N LYS A 62 3.98 -4.90 17.47
CA LYS A 62 2.61 -5.23 17.06
C LYS A 62 2.17 -4.36 15.88
N PHE A 63 1.41 -4.97 14.97
CA PHE A 63 0.78 -4.28 13.85
C PHE A 63 -0.67 -3.91 14.19
N PHE A 64 -1.05 -2.68 13.86
CA PHE A 64 -2.41 -2.18 13.97
C PHE A 64 -2.86 -1.79 12.55
N LEU A 65 -3.83 -2.51 12.00
CA LEU A 65 -4.46 -2.13 10.74
C LEU A 65 -5.28 -0.86 10.97
N LEU A 66 -4.96 0.20 10.25
CA LEU A 66 -5.64 1.49 10.37
C LEU A 66 -6.83 1.56 9.41
N GLU A 67 -6.59 1.22 8.15
CA GLU A 67 -7.58 1.31 7.09
C GLU A 67 -7.25 0.39 5.91
N ILE A 68 -8.28 0.09 5.13
CA ILE A 68 -8.17 -0.52 3.80
C ILE A 68 -8.76 0.47 2.80
N ASN A 69 -7.93 0.89 1.84
CA ASN A 69 -8.33 1.73 0.73
C ASN A 69 -8.65 0.83 -0.46
N THR A 70 -9.93 0.69 -0.81
CA THR A 70 -10.40 -0.13 -1.95
C THR A 70 -10.18 0.54 -3.30
N GLN A 71 -10.00 1.86 -3.31
CA GLN A 71 -9.58 2.62 -4.48
C GLN A 71 -8.35 3.47 -4.12
N PRO A 72 -7.15 2.86 -4.10
CA PRO A 72 -5.94 3.57 -3.76
C PRO A 72 -5.56 4.58 -4.85
N GLY A 73 -4.76 5.59 -4.48
CA GLY A 73 -4.18 6.50 -5.46
C GLY A 73 -3.32 5.76 -6.49
N MET A 74 -3.37 6.22 -7.74
CA MET A 74 -2.67 5.62 -8.89
C MET A 74 -1.77 6.63 -9.62
N THR A 75 -1.36 7.70 -8.95
CA THR A 75 -0.41 8.69 -9.52
C THR A 75 1.04 8.23 -9.36
N ASN A 76 1.99 8.90 -10.01
CA ASN A 76 3.44 8.60 -9.91
C ASN A 76 4.02 8.69 -8.48
N LEU A 77 3.32 9.33 -7.54
CA LEU A 77 3.72 9.43 -6.14
C LEU A 77 2.92 8.49 -5.22
N SER A 78 2.02 7.69 -5.78
CA SER A 78 1.15 6.82 -5.02
C SER A 78 1.84 5.49 -4.70
N LEU A 79 1.60 5.00 -3.47
CA LEU A 79 2.24 3.79 -2.95
C LEU A 79 1.96 2.52 -3.78
N VAL A 80 0.77 2.37 -4.35
CA VAL A 80 0.41 1.15 -5.08
C VAL A 80 1.24 0.98 -6.36
N PRO A 81 1.30 1.98 -7.26
CA PRO A 81 2.23 1.97 -8.40
C PRO A 81 3.69 1.77 -7.97
N GLU A 82 4.13 2.42 -6.90
CA GLU A 82 5.53 2.35 -6.43
C GLU A 82 5.89 0.94 -5.91
N ILE A 83 4.99 0.31 -5.14
CA ILE A 83 5.14 -1.07 -4.65
C ILE A 83 5.14 -2.06 -5.82
N ALA A 84 4.27 -1.87 -6.81
CA ALA A 84 4.23 -2.70 -8.02
C ALA A 84 5.54 -2.59 -8.81
N ALA A 85 6.05 -1.38 -9.02
CA ALA A 85 7.32 -1.14 -9.69
C ALA A 85 8.51 -1.77 -8.93
N TYR A 86 8.52 -1.69 -7.59
CA TYR A 86 9.51 -2.40 -6.76
C TYR A 86 9.47 -3.93 -6.97
N LYS A 87 8.31 -4.50 -7.33
CA LYS A 87 8.14 -5.91 -7.70
C LYS A 87 8.36 -6.20 -9.18
N GLY A 88 8.81 -5.23 -9.97
CA GLY A 88 9.07 -5.38 -11.41
C GLY A 88 7.80 -5.31 -12.27
N ILE A 89 6.66 -4.90 -11.72
CA ILE A 89 5.41 -4.73 -12.45
C ILE A 89 5.37 -3.31 -13.02
N LYS A 90 5.35 -3.20 -14.35
CA LYS A 90 5.17 -1.91 -15.03
C LYS A 90 3.79 -1.34 -14.75
N PHE A 91 3.67 -0.01 -14.75
CA PHE A 91 2.42 0.67 -14.45
C PHE A 91 1.30 0.28 -15.43
N GLU A 92 1.61 0.19 -16.72
CA GLU A 92 0.67 -0.19 -17.77
C GLU A 92 0.16 -1.62 -17.54
N ASN A 93 1.03 -2.55 -17.17
CA ASN A 93 0.66 -3.93 -16.86
C ASN A 93 -0.23 -4.00 -15.61
N LEU A 94 0.03 -3.17 -14.61
CA LEU A 94 -0.82 -3.08 -13.41
C LEU A 94 -2.23 -2.59 -13.78
N VAL A 95 -2.33 -1.53 -14.60
CA VAL A 95 -3.61 -0.98 -15.05
C VAL A 95 -4.35 -1.98 -15.93
N GLU A 96 -3.66 -2.63 -16.87
CA GLU A 96 -4.23 -3.68 -17.73
C GLU A 96 -4.80 -4.84 -16.88
N TRP A 97 -4.05 -5.29 -15.88
CA TRP A 97 -4.52 -6.31 -14.95
C TRP A 97 -5.78 -5.87 -14.20
N MET A 98 -5.81 -4.63 -13.67
CA MET A 98 -6.98 -4.10 -12.95
C MET A 98 -8.24 -4.06 -13.85
N VAL A 99 -8.08 -3.68 -15.12
CA VAL A 99 -9.20 -3.64 -16.08
C VAL A 99 -9.68 -5.06 -16.42
N LYS A 100 -8.77 -6.02 -16.58
CA LYS A 100 -9.11 -7.43 -16.84
C LYS A 100 -9.77 -8.12 -15.64
N ASP A 101 -9.37 -7.76 -14.42
CA ASP A 101 -9.95 -8.27 -13.16
C ASP A 101 -11.34 -7.68 -12.87
N ALA A 102 -11.67 -6.53 -13.47
CA ALA A 102 -12.96 -5.86 -13.32
C ALA A 102 -14.08 -6.62 -14.05
N ASP A 103 -14.41 -7.81 -13.57
CA ASP A 103 -15.56 -8.57 -14.03
C ASP A 103 -16.82 -8.17 -13.25
N TYR A 104 -17.94 -8.06 -13.98
CA TYR A 104 -19.27 -7.83 -13.44
C TYR A 104 -19.88 -9.12 -12.86
N ALA A 105 -19.42 -10.29 -13.31
CA ALA A 105 -19.99 -11.56 -12.88
C ALA A 105 -19.61 -11.94 -11.44
N ARG A 106 -20.65 -12.25 -10.66
CA ARG A 106 -20.58 -13.11 -9.48
C ARG A 106 -21.29 -14.40 -9.80
#